data_AF-A0A817AK30-F1
#
_entry.id   AF-A0A817AK30-F1
#
_cell.length_a   1.000
_cell.length_b   1.000
_cell.length_c   1.000
_cell.angle_alpha   90.00
_cell.angle_beta   90.00
_cell.angle_gamma   90.00
#
_symmetry.space_group_name_H-M   'P 1'
#
loop_
_entity.id
_entity.type
_entity.pdbx_description
1 polymer ?
#
loop_
_entity_poly.entity_id
_entity_poly.type
_entity_poly.pdbx_seq_one_letter_code
_entity_poly.pdbx_strand_id
1 'polypeptide(L)'
;MGTFYECFVAMASSVWTLNKLALSFDPVVEIFQVESGVEFSVVFMEDVLRRKEDKKLRVNHARGKVGFTVVLGFKVGCTVIQSQVYLTGLKCK
;
A
#
# COMPACT_ATOMS: atom_id res chain seq x y z
N MET A 1 -2.48 -36.23 -6.57
CA MET A 1 -1.55 -35.49 -7.45
C MET A 1 -2.10 -34.17 -8.00
N GLY A 2 -3.40 -33.85 -7.88
CA GLY A 2 -3.99 -32.66 -8.55
C GLY A 2 -3.90 -31.32 -7.82
N THR A 3 -4.03 -31.28 -6.49
CA THR A 3 -4.27 -30.03 -5.76
C THR A 3 -3.09 -29.06 -5.77
N PHE A 4 -1.85 -29.53 -5.59
CA PHE A 4 -0.67 -28.65 -5.67
C PHE A 4 -0.49 -28.07 -7.07
N TYR A 5 -0.66 -28.90 -8.10
CA TYR A 5 -0.53 -28.48 -9.49
C TYR A 5 -1.60 -27.44 -9.87
N GLU A 6 -2.86 -27.66 -9.48
CA GLU A 6 -3.95 -26.71 -9.69
C GLU A 6 -3.68 -25.38 -8.98
N CYS A 7 -3.25 -25.42 -7.71
CA CYS A 7 -2.85 -24.21 -6.97
C CYS A 7 -1.69 -23.48 -7.64
N PHE A 8 -0.67 -24.21 -8.12
CA PHE A 8 0.46 -23.63 -8.82
C PHE A 8 0.04 -22.97 -10.14
N VAL A 9 -0.78 -23.64 -10.95
CA VAL A 9 -1.28 -23.10 -12.22
C VAL A 9 -2.17 -21.87 -11.98
N ALA A 10 -3.03 -21.89 -10.97
CA ALA A 10 -3.86 -20.75 -10.60
C ALA A 10 -3.01 -19.54 -10.17
N MET A 11 -1.98 -19.78 -9.34
CA MET A 11 -1.03 -18.74 -8.93
C MET A 11 -0.26 -18.19 -10.15
N ALA A 12 0.32 -19.05 -10.97
CA ALA A 12 1.09 -18.66 -12.15
C ALA A 12 0.23 -17.86 -13.15
N SER A 13 -1.02 -18.29 -13.38
CA SER A 13 -1.97 -17.58 -14.24
C SER A 13 -2.34 -16.21 -13.70
N SER A 14 -2.50 -16.09 -12.38
CA SER A 14 -2.77 -14.81 -11.70
C SER A 14 -1.59 -13.85 -11.83
N VAL A 15 -0.36 -14.33 -11.57
CA VAL A 15 0.88 -13.54 -11.73
C VAL A 15 1.07 -13.11 -13.19
N TRP A 16 0.85 -14.02 -14.14
CA TRP A 16 0.94 -13.69 -15.57
C TRP A 16 -0.09 -12.64 -15.99
N THR A 17 -1.32 -12.75 -15.50
CA THR A 17 -2.38 -11.78 -15.79
C THR A 17 -2.06 -10.43 -15.18
N LEU A 18 -1.56 -10.39 -13.95
CA LEU A 18 -1.11 -9.16 -13.30
C LEU A 18 0.02 -8.48 -14.09
N ASN A 19 0.98 -9.26 -14.61
CA ASN A 19 2.07 -8.74 -15.43
C ASN A 19 1.56 -8.16 -16.76
N LYS A 20 0.65 -8.85 -17.46
CA LYS A 20 0.02 -8.33 -18.67
C LYS A 20 -0.81 -7.06 -18.40
N LEU A 21 -1.53 -7.04 -17.28
CA LEU A 21 -2.31 -5.87 -16.86
C LEU A 21 -1.39 -4.67 -16.63
N ALA A 22 -0.29 -4.86 -15.89
CA ALA A 22 0.71 -3.82 -15.66
C ALA A 22 1.27 -3.23 -16.97
N LEU A 23 1.53 -4.09 -17.97
CA LEU A 23 2.01 -3.68 -19.31
C LEU A 23 0.93 -3.03 -20.17
N SER A 24 -0.35 -3.29 -19.92
CA SER A 24 -1.45 -2.73 -20.69
C SER A 24 -1.82 -1.30 -20.30
N PHE A 25 -1.35 -0.83 -19.14
CA PHE A 25 -1.60 0.54 -18.72
C PHE A 25 -0.75 1.53 -19.50
N ASP A 26 -1.43 2.48 -20.14
CA ASP A 26 -0.86 3.70 -20.70
C ASP A 26 -1.54 4.89 -20.00
N PRO A 27 -0.85 5.63 -19.11
CA PRO A 27 0.59 5.61 -18.82
C PRO A 27 1.04 4.47 -17.89
N VAL A 28 2.35 4.18 -17.92
CA VAL A 28 2.99 3.12 -17.12
C VAL A 28 2.70 3.29 -15.63
N VAL A 29 2.36 2.19 -14.96
CA VAL A 29 2.18 2.16 -13.50
C VAL A 29 3.51 2.36 -12.80
N GLU A 30 3.62 3.41 -11.99
CA GLU A 30 4.78 3.68 -11.15
C GLU A 30 4.52 3.11 -9.75
N ILE A 31 5.46 2.31 -9.22
CA ILE A 31 5.42 1.83 -7.86
C ILE A 31 6.29 2.75 -7.01
N PHE A 32 5.76 3.23 -5.87
CA PHE A 32 6.54 4.02 -4.92
C PHE A 32 6.53 3.40 -3.53
N GLN A 33 7.69 3.42 -2.90
CA GLN A 33 7.86 3.01 -1.51
C GLN A 33 8.09 4.25 -0.66
N VAL A 34 7.44 4.31 0.50
CA VAL A 34 7.67 5.39 1.46
C VAL A 34 8.82 4.99 2.39
N GLU A 35 9.79 5.89 2.52
CA GLU A 35 10.93 5.69 3.41
C GLU A 35 10.55 5.86 4.89
N SER A 36 11.27 5.15 5.76
CA SER A 36 11.16 5.34 7.20
C SER A 36 11.62 6.74 7.61
N GLY A 37 10.94 7.37 8.56
CA GLY A 37 11.24 8.68 9.09
C GLY A 37 10.62 9.87 8.35
N VAL A 38 10.01 9.63 7.17
CA VAL A 38 9.30 10.65 6.37
C VAL A 38 8.01 11.08 7.08
N GLU A 39 7.64 12.35 6.93
CA GLU A 39 6.37 12.87 7.45
C GLU A 39 5.17 12.25 6.74
N PHE A 40 4.13 11.92 7.50
CA PHE A 40 2.92 11.34 6.95
C PHE A 40 2.19 12.32 6.02
N SER A 41 1.91 11.86 4.80
CA SER A 41 1.11 12.60 3.84
C SER A 41 -0.20 11.86 3.57
N VAL A 42 -1.32 12.46 3.98
CA VAL A 42 -2.68 11.95 3.74
C VAL A 42 -3.03 11.77 2.27
N VAL A 43 -2.26 12.37 1.36
CA VAL A 43 -2.49 12.27 -0.09
C VAL A 43 -1.86 10.99 -0.65
N PHE A 44 -0.67 10.62 -0.17
CA PHE A 44 0.10 9.48 -0.69
C PHE A 44 0.08 8.26 0.22
N MET A 45 -0.37 8.40 1.47
CA MET A 45 -0.21 7.39 2.52
C MET A 45 -1.51 7.15 3.28
N GLU A 46 -1.71 5.90 3.66
CA GLU A 46 -2.79 5.46 4.53
C GLU A 46 -2.21 4.76 5.76
N ASP A 47 -2.66 5.13 6.96
CA ASP A 47 -2.26 4.44 8.19
C ASP A 47 -2.98 3.09 8.29
N VAL A 48 -2.21 2.01 8.41
CA VAL A 48 -2.73 0.64 8.55
C VAL A 48 -3.62 0.50 9.79
N LEU A 49 -3.36 1.26 10.86
CA LEU A 49 -4.14 1.19 12.10
C LEU A 49 -5.52 1.85 11.94
N ARG A 50 -5.68 2.84 11.05
CA ARG A 50 -6.99 3.46 10.76
C ARG A 50 -8.01 2.48 10.20
N ARG A 51 -7.58 1.41 9.53
CA ARG A 51 -8.49 0.39 9.00
C ARG A 51 -9.05 -0.54 10.08
N LYS A 52 -8.38 -0.66 11.24
CA LYS A 52 -8.70 -1.67 12.26
C LYS A 52 -9.36 -1.14 13.53
N GLU A 53 -9.25 0.15 13.86
CA GLU A 53 -9.78 0.65 15.14
C GLU A 53 -10.62 1.92 15.05
N ASP A 54 -11.56 1.96 16.00
CA ASP A 54 -12.63 2.90 16.27
C ASP A 54 -12.30 4.38 16.07
N LYS A 55 -13.34 5.14 15.71
CA LYS A 55 -13.41 6.62 15.61
C LYS A 55 -12.87 7.40 16.83
N LYS A 56 -12.43 6.73 17.90
CA LYS A 56 -11.89 7.31 19.14
C LYS A 56 -10.41 7.71 19.05
N LEU A 57 -9.60 7.05 18.22
CA LEU A 57 -8.21 7.46 18.05
C LEU A 57 -8.11 8.47 16.90
N ARG A 58 -8.60 9.70 17.14
CA ARG A 58 -8.23 10.87 16.30
C ARG A 58 -6.76 11.20 16.58
N VAL A 59 -5.88 10.31 16.15
CA VAL A 59 -4.46 10.58 16.09
C VAL A 59 -4.29 11.83 15.22
N ASN A 60 -3.59 12.84 15.75
CA ASN A 60 -3.13 13.96 14.93
C ASN A 60 -2.02 13.45 14.00
N HIS A 61 -2.44 12.82 12.90
CA HIS A 61 -1.53 12.28 11.88
C HIS A 61 -0.68 13.36 11.21
N ALA A 62 -1.04 14.64 11.38
CA ALA A 62 -0.29 15.80 10.90
C ALA A 62 1.16 15.91 11.43
N ARG A 63 1.56 15.08 12.41
CA ARG A 63 2.94 15.03 12.94
C ARG A 63 3.50 13.60 13.06
N GLY A 64 2.80 12.61 12.53
CA GLY A 64 3.26 11.23 12.55
C GLY A 64 4.38 11.02 11.54
N LYS A 65 5.42 10.26 11.93
CA LYS A 65 6.48 9.84 11.01
C LYS A 65 6.25 8.40 10.60
N VAL A 66 6.57 8.07 9.36
CA VAL A 66 6.49 6.70 8.85
C VAL A 66 7.50 5.84 9.58
N GLY A 67 7.06 4.80 10.27
CA GLY A 67 7.96 3.77 10.82
C GLY A 67 8.46 2.87 9.70
N PHE A 68 7.53 2.30 8.93
CA PHE A 68 7.83 1.43 7.80
C PHE A 68 6.62 1.33 6.85
N THR A 69 6.89 0.93 5.61
CA THR A 69 5.87 0.65 4.59
C THR A 69 5.40 -0.81 4.68
N VAL A 70 4.09 -1.01 4.80
CA VAL A 70 3.45 -2.34 4.80
C VAL A 70 3.05 -2.75 3.40
N VAL A 71 2.47 -1.82 2.63
CA VAL A 71 2.10 -2.02 1.23
C VAL A 71 2.60 -0.84 0.42
N LEU A 72 3.28 -1.13 -0.68
CA LEU A 72 3.75 -0.13 -1.63
C LEU A 72 2.58 0.69 -2.18
N GLY A 73 2.84 1.95 -2.48
CA GLY A 73 1.90 2.80 -3.20
C GLY A 73 2.05 2.62 -4.71
N PHE A 74 1.01 2.96 -5.44
CA PHE A 74 1.00 2.91 -6.89
C PHE A 74 0.51 4.23 -7.46
N LYS A 75 1.07 4.64 -8.59
CA LYS A 75 0.62 5.80 -9.34
C LYS A 75 0.33 5.35 -10.77
N VAL A 76 -0.90 5.56 -11.20
CA VAL A 76 -1.38 5.22 -12.54
C VAL A 76 -1.82 6.51 -13.20
N GLY A 77 -0.92 7.11 -13.97
CA GLY A 77 -1.11 8.45 -14.53
C GLY A 77 -1.29 9.51 -13.45
N CYS A 78 -2.48 10.11 -13.38
CA CYS A 78 -2.84 11.11 -12.37
C CYS A 78 -3.47 10.51 -11.11
N THR A 79 -3.78 9.22 -11.11
CA THR A 79 -4.42 8.54 -9.97
C THR A 79 -3.35 7.98 -9.05
N VAL A 80 -3.44 8.31 -7.76
CA VAL A 80 -2.56 7.77 -6.72
C VAL A 80 -3.35 6.76 -5.88
N ILE A 81 -2.82 5.55 -5.81
CA ILE A 81 -3.21 4.52 -4.85
C ILE A 81 -2.24 4.61 -3.68
N GLN A 82 -2.78 4.91 -2.51
CA GLN A 82 -1.99 5.25 -1.33
C GLN A 82 -1.17 4.06 -0.82
N SER A 83 0.07 4.34 -0.43
CA SER A 83 0.91 3.37 0.27
C SER A 83 0.40 3.16 1.69
N GLN A 84 0.30 1.91 2.12
CA GLN A 84 -0.09 1.60 3.48
C GLN A 84 1.15 1.62 4.37
N VAL A 85 1.15 2.50 5.36
CA VAL A 85 2.29 2.75 6.24
C VAL A 85 1.90 2.53 7.69
N TYR A 86 2.88 2.12 8.49
CA TYR A 86 2.77 2.16 9.94
C TYR A 86 3.36 3.48 10.43
N LEU A 87 2.64 4.19 11.30
CA LEU A 87 3.10 5.46 11.86
C LEU A 87 3.74 5.28 13.23
N THR A 88 4.82 6.01 13.46
CA THR A 88 5.56 6.09 14.71
C THR A 88 5.57 7.53 15.23
N GLY A 89 5.79 7.71 16.53
CA GLY A 89 5.82 9.03 17.15
C GLY A 89 4.46 9.71 17.30
N LEU A 90 3.37 8.96 17.12
CA LEU A 90 2.01 9.42 17.37
C LEU A 90 1.83 9.67 18.88
N LYS A 91 1.78 10.94 19.29
CA LYS A 91 1.41 11.29 20.66
C LYS A 91 -0.11 11.19 20.79
N CYS A 92 -0.59 10.24 21.59
CA CYS A 92 -1.96 10.26 22.07
C CYS A 92 -2.17 11.52 22.94
N LYS A 93 -3.26 12.24 22.70
CA LYS A 93 -3.80 13.23 23.63
C LYS A 93 -4.99 12.62 24.35
#